data_AF-A0A8T5C8R3-F1
#
_entry.id   AF-A0A8T5C8R3-F1
#
_cell.length_a   1.000
_cell.length_b   1.000
_cell.length_c   1.000
_cell.angle_alpha   90.00
_cell.angle_beta   90.00
_cell.angle_gamma   90.00
#
_symmetry.space_group_name_H-M   'P 1'
#
loop_
_entity.id
_entity.type
_entity.pdbx_description
1 polymer ?
#
loop_
_entity_poly.entity_id
_entity_poly.type
_entity_poly.pdbx_seq_one_letter_code
_entity_poly.pdbx_strand_id
1 'polypeptide(L)'
;MRVTFLGTGSAMPVTGRAQTGLLLESDGNALLVDCGSGVLARLAETEVGYEGVSSVLLTHHHLDHVSDLMALVKARWLAGADSLEIVGPEGTEELVEGLFDVHDYLRGRLDIQIREVGPTEFGIAGFDVMGFEVRHSMPTLAYRFSNERGEADFVFSGDTEAFSALGDFADGASVLAHDCSFPDDVDVSNHPTPSQVGEALAGRDIDSVYLTHLYPHADRVTDDLRASVSEQFDGEVRVAEDGLVVEL
;
A
#
# COMPACT_ATOMS: atom_id res chain seq x y z
N MET A 1 -8.38 3.27 -13.92
CA MET A 1 -7.99 2.28 -12.89
C MET A 1 -8.97 2.35 -11.73
N ARG A 2 -9.11 1.29 -10.91
CA ARG A 2 -9.91 1.30 -9.69
C ARG A 2 -9.06 0.89 -8.50
N VAL A 3 -9.09 1.67 -7.43
CA VAL A 3 -8.34 1.42 -6.19
C VAL A 3 -9.32 1.21 -5.04
N THR A 4 -9.25 0.07 -4.37
CA THR A 4 -10.01 -0.21 -3.15
C THR A 4 -9.05 -0.28 -1.96
N PHE A 5 -9.28 0.57 -0.96
CA PHE A 5 -8.54 0.53 0.30
C PHE A 5 -9.09 -0.61 1.15
N LEU A 6 -8.41 -1.76 1.15
CA LEU A 6 -8.87 -2.91 1.93
C LEU A 6 -8.59 -2.69 3.42
N GLY A 7 -7.44 -2.10 3.74
CA GLY A 7 -7.04 -1.78 5.10
C GLY A 7 -6.26 -0.48 5.17
N THR A 8 -6.58 0.33 6.17
CA THR A 8 -6.12 1.73 6.33
C THR A 8 -5.51 2.00 7.71
N GLY A 9 -5.44 0.97 8.55
CA GLY A 9 -4.78 0.99 9.85
C GLY A 9 -3.28 0.73 9.76
N SER A 10 -2.67 0.45 10.91
CA SER A 10 -1.21 0.33 11.09
C SER A 10 -0.85 -0.83 12.01
N ALA A 11 0.40 -0.90 12.47
CA ALA A 11 0.88 -1.87 13.44
C ALA A 11 0.08 -1.91 14.76
N MET A 12 -0.52 -0.79 15.17
CA MET A 12 -1.38 -0.73 16.34
C MET A 12 -2.86 -0.86 15.94
N PRO A 13 -3.57 -1.90 16.41
CA PRO A 13 -4.97 -2.12 16.01
C PRO A 13 -5.87 -0.94 16.36
N VAL A 14 -6.69 -0.55 15.38
CA VAL A 14 -7.75 0.45 15.50
C VAL A 14 -9.07 -0.22 15.16
N THR A 15 -10.10 0.01 15.98
CA THR A 15 -11.43 -0.56 15.71
C THR A 15 -11.95 -0.08 14.36
N GLY A 16 -12.31 -1.02 13.49
CA GLY A 16 -12.87 -0.70 12.18
C GLY A 16 -11.84 -0.56 11.05
N ARG A 17 -10.54 -0.70 11.35
CA ARG A 17 -9.46 -0.69 10.35
C ARG A 17 -8.68 -1.99 10.36
N ALA A 18 -8.58 -2.66 9.22
CA ALA A 18 -7.57 -3.66 8.93
C ALA A 18 -6.21 -2.98 8.76
N GLN A 19 -5.13 -3.75 8.88
CA GLN A 19 -3.78 -3.25 8.58
C GLN A 19 -3.60 -3.06 7.07
N THR A 20 -2.50 -2.44 6.65
CA THR A 20 -2.30 -1.96 5.28
C THR A 20 -2.58 -3.01 4.21
N GLY A 21 -3.42 -2.63 3.25
CA GLY A 21 -3.62 -3.39 2.02
C GLY A 21 -4.54 -2.66 1.05
N LEU A 22 -4.22 -2.73 -0.25
CA LEU A 22 -4.97 -2.11 -1.33
C LEU A 22 -5.24 -3.14 -2.43
N LEU A 23 -6.44 -3.11 -3.02
CA LEU A 23 -6.74 -3.83 -4.26
C LEU A 23 -6.76 -2.83 -5.42
N LEU A 24 -5.92 -3.06 -6.42
CA LEU A 24 -5.89 -2.32 -7.67
C LEU A 24 -6.50 -3.17 -8.79
N GLU A 25 -7.37 -2.56 -9.59
CA GLU A 25 -8.02 -3.21 -10.73
C GLU A 25 -7.87 -2.34 -12.00
N SER A 26 -7.46 -2.96 -13.11
CA SER A 26 -7.46 -2.33 -14.44
C SER A 26 -7.52 -3.40 -15.53
N ASP A 27 -8.36 -3.18 -16.54
CA ASP A 27 -8.43 -4.03 -17.74
C ASP A 27 -8.65 -5.53 -17.45
N GLY A 28 -9.42 -5.82 -16.40
CA GLY A 28 -9.69 -7.18 -15.93
C GLY A 28 -8.54 -7.82 -15.14
N ASN A 29 -7.45 -7.10 -14.89
CA ASN A 29 -6.39 -7.53 -13.99
C ASN A 29 -6.64 -7.01 -12.56
N ALA A 30 -6.14 -7.77 -11.59
CA ALA A 30 -6.19 -7.43 -10.17
C ALA A 30 -4.82 -7.61 -9.53
N LEU A 31 -4.42 -6.61 -8.73
CA LEU A 31 -3.17 -6.59 -7.97
C LEU A 31 -3.47 -6.26 -6.51
N LEU A 32 -2.94 -7.06 -5.59
CA LEU A 32 -2.95 -6.74 -4.17
C LEU A 32 -1.64 -6.04 -3.80
N VAL A 33 -1.72 -4.83 -3.24
CA VAL A 33 -0.57 -4.09 -2.72
C VAL A 33 -0.60 -4.15 -1.20
N ASP A 34 0.41 -4.76 -0.60
CA ASP A 34 0.47 -5.18 0.80
C ASP A 34 -0.67 -6.13 1.23
N CYS A 35 -0.42 -6.90 2.30
CA CYS A 35 -1.29 -7.95 2.81
C CYS A 35 -1.22 -8.03 4.34
N GLY A 36 -1.57 -6.92 5.00
CA GLY A 36 -1.68 -6.83 6.45
C GLY A 36 -2.85 -7.62 7.06
N SER A 37 -2.88 -7.73 8.38
CA SER A 37 -3.92 -8.47 9.10
C SER A 37 -5.31 -7.88 8.87
N GLY A 38 -6.24 -8.74 8.46
CA GLY A 38 -7.62 -8.36 8.15
C GLY A 38 -7.83 -8.02 6.68
N VAL A 39 -6.77 -7.79 5.91
CA VAL A 39 -6.86 -7.52 4.46
C VAL A 39 -7.50 -8.69 3.74
N LEU A 40 -7.21 -9.94 4.12
CA LEU A 40 -7.79 -11.09 3.44
C LEU A 40 -9.31 -11.17 3.63
N ALA A 41 -9.80 -10.81 4.81
CA ALA A 41 -11.24 -10.76 5.08
C ALA A 41 -11.92 -9.68 4.24
N ARG A 42 -11.30 -8.49 4.14
CA ARG A 42 -11.78 -7.37 3.33
C ARG A 42 -11.72 -7.66 1.84
N LEU A 43 -10.66 -8.34 1.39
CA LEU A 43 -10.53 -8.78 0.01
C LEU A 43 -11.66 -9.75 -0.37
N ALA A 44 -12.04 -10.66 0.53
CA ALA A 44 -13.16 -11.58 0.31
C ALA A 44 -14.54 -10.90 0.22
N GLU A 45 -14.67 -9.63 0.64
CA GLU A 45 -15.88 -8.82 0.48
C GLU A 45 -15.98 -8.18 -0.91
N THR A 46 -14.89 -8.18 -1.69
CA THR A 46 -14.85 -7.64 -3.06
C THR A 46 -15.30 -8.67 -4.10
N GLU A 47 -15.68 -8.20 -5.30
CA GLU A 47 -16.02 -9.11 -6.41
C GLU A 47 -14.81 -9.92 -6.90
N VAL A 48 -13.59 -9.36 -6.79
CA VAL A 48 -12.34 -10.06 -7.15
C VAL A 48 -12.08 -11.22 -6.19
N GLY A 49 -12.29 -11.00 -4.89
CA GLY A 49 -11.99 -11.97 -3.86
C GLY A 49 -10.51 -12.37 -3.82
N TYR A 50 -10.16 -13.29 -2.92
CA TYR A 50 -8.81 -13.89 -2.94
C TYR A 50 -8.60 -14.81 -4.14
N GLU A 51 -9.68 -15.22 -4.82
CA GLU A 51 -9.69 -16.08 -6.02
C GLU A 51 -9.16 -15.33 -7.26
N GLY A 52 -9.44 -14.04 -7.38
CA GLY A 52 -9.03 -13.20 -8.51
C GLY A 52 -7.62 -12.59 -8.41
N VAL A 53 -6.99 -12.58 -7.22
CA VAL A 53 -5.66 -11.96 -7.02
C VAL A 53 -4.52 -12.95 -7.25
N SER A 54 -3.88 -12.92 -8.42
CA SER A 54 -2.75 -13.80 -8.75
C SER A 54 -1.36 -13.19 -8.50
N SER A 55 -1.28 -11.92 -8.13
CA SER A 55 -0.04 -11.21 -7.82
C SER A 55 -0.20 -10.35 -6.57
N VAL A 56 0.84 -10.31 -5.74
CA VAL A 56 0.97 -9.42 -4.57
C VAL A 56 2.22 -8.56 -4.75
N LEU A 57 2.11 -7.26 -4.50
CA LEU A 57 3.22 -6.31 -4.46
C LEU A 57 3.39 -5.78 -3.03
N LEU A 58 4.53 -6.05 -2.42
CA LEU A 58 4.86 -5.60 -1.06
C LEU A 58 5.65 -4.30 -1.12
N THR A 59 5.29 -3.32 -0.31
CA THR A 59 6.09 -2.09 -0.12
C THR A 59 7.34 -2.38 0.70
N HIS A 60 7.19 -3.15 1.77
CA HIS A 60 8.24 -3.60 2.69
C HIS A 60 7.76 -4.79 3.52
N HIS A 61 8.58 -5.22 4.50
CA HIS A 61 8.37 -6.49 5.21
C HIS A 61 7.95 -6.35 6.68
N HIS A 62 7.45 -5.18 7.10
CA HIS A 62 6.82 -5.09 8.42
C HIS A 62 5.58 -5.98 8.51
N LEU A 63 5.33 -6.48 9.73
CA LEU A 63 4.31 -7.49 9.98
C LEU A 63 2.91 -7.03 9.57
N ASP A 64 2.60 -5.75 9.76
CA ASP A 64 1.34 -5.12 9.41
C ASP A 64 1.14 -4.90 7.91
N HIS A 65 2.14 -5.21 7.09
CA HIS A 65 2.06 -5.23 5.63
C HIS A 65 2.09 -6.65 5.05
N VAL A 66 2.39 -7.69 5.85
CA VAL A 66 2.58 -9.07 5.34
C VAL A 66 1.86 -10.16 6.15
N SER A 67 1.18 -9.80 7.23
CA SER A 67 0.64 -10.78 8.20
C SER A 67 -0.42 -11.73 7.64
N ASP A 68 -1.19 -11.31 6.64
CA ASP A 68 -2.18 -12.17 5.97
C ASP A 68 -1.59 -12.92 4.76
N LEU A 69 -0.31 -12.72 4.40
CA LEU A 69 0.28 -13.30 3.19
C LEU A 69 0.18 -14.84 3.14
N MET A 70 0.50 -15.53 4.25
CA MET A 70 0.39 -16.99 4.31
C MET A 70 -1.07 -17.48 4.41
N ALA A 71 -1.96 -16.66 4.96
CA ALA A 71 -3.39 -16.93 4.94
C ALA A 71 -3.93 -16.83 3.51
N LEU A 72 -3.48 -15.85 2.73
CA LEU A 72 -3.80 -15.68 1.31
C LEU A 72 -3.31 -16.88 0.49
N VAL A 73 -2.05 -17.31 0.65
CA VAL A 73 -1.48 -18.51 0.01
C VAL A 73 -2.40 -19.72 0.26
N LYS A 74 -2.79 -19.94 1.52
CA LYS A 74 -3.69 -21.04 1.87
C LYS A 74 -5.08 -20.90 1.24
N ALA A 75 -5.66 -19.70 1.27
CA ALA A 75 -6.98 -19.44 0.72
C ALA A 75 -7.00 -19.68 -0.80
N ARG A 76 -6.00 -19.17 -1.53
CA ARG A 76 -5.84 -19.42 -2.98
C ARG A 76 -5.68 -20.89 -3.31
N TRP A 77 -4.85 -21.62 -2.57
CA TRP A 77 -4.71 -23.06 -2.74
C TRP A 77 -6.04 -23.80 -2.57
N LEU A 78 -6.79 -23.48 -1.50
CA LEU A 78 -8.07 -24.12 -1.22
C LEU A 78 -9.16 -23.75 -2.23
N ALA A 79 -9.06 -22.59 -2.86
CA ALA A 79 -9.88 -22.18 -4.01
C ALA A 79 -9.49 -22.85 -5.34
N GLY A 80 -8.41 -23.62 -5.37
CA GLY A 80 -7.95 -24.33 -6.57
C GLY A 80 -7.14 -23.46 -7.53
N ALA A 81 -6.52 -22.38 -7.06
CA ALA A 81 -5.49 -21.69 -7.82
C ALA A 81 -4.25 -22.59 -8.00
N ASP A 82 -3.49 -22.34 -9.07
CA ASP A 82 -2.25 -23.07 -9.34
C ASP A 82 -0.99 -22.27 -8.97
N SER A 83 -1.05 -20.93 -8.97
CA SER A 83 0.09 -20.06 -8.73
C SER A 83 -0.25 -18.77 -7.96
N LEU A 84 0.80 -18.14 -7.42
CA LEU A 84 0.79 -16.79 -6.87
C LEU A 84 2.17 -16.14 -7.08
N GLU A 85 2.19 -14.97 -7.70
CA GLU A 85 3.40 -14.13 -7.78
C GLU A 85 3.47 -13.22 -6.54
N ILE A 86 4.63 -13.16 -5.88
CA ILE A 86 4.90 -12.26 -4.77
C ILE A 86 6.10 -11.40 -5.16
N VAL A 87 5.87 -10.10 -5.25
CA VAL A 87 6.86 -9.11 -5.69
C VAL A 87 7.09 -8.12 -4.56
N GLY A 88 8.32 -7.69 -4.34
CA GLY A 88 8.62 -6.71 -3.29
C GLY A 88 10.09 -6.28 -3.30
N PRO A 89 10.54 -5.48 -2.32
CA PRO A 89 11.94 -5.05 -2.24
C PRO A 89 12.90 -6.21 -1.95
N GLU A 90 14.21 -5.92 -1.97
CA GLU A 90 15.26 -6.84 -1.52
C GLU A 90 14.92 -7.46 -0.15
N GLY A 91 15.07 -8.78 -0.02
CA GLY A 91 14.71 -9.56 1.17
C GLY A 91 13.35 -10.25 1.06
N THR A 92 12.58 -10.02 -0.02
CA THR A 92 11.28 -10.66 -0.22
C THR A 92 11.42 -12.18 -0.36
N GLU A 93 12.46 -12.66 -1.03
CA GLU A 93 12.73 -14.10 -1.12
C GLU A 93 13.01 -14.71 0.26
N GLU A 94 13.86 -14.06 1.07
CA GLU A 94 14.18 -14.52 2.42
C GLU A 94 12.94 -14.54 3.33
N LEU A 95 12.11 -13.48 3.28
CA LEU A 95 10.86 -13.41 4.03
C LEU A 95 9.93 -14.58 3.67
N VAL A 96 9.65 -14.77 2.38
CA VAL A 96 8.68 -15.76 1.91
C VAL A 96 9.17 -17.17 2.22
N GLU A 97 10.44 -17.48 1.97
CA GLU A 97 11.02 -18.78 2.32
C GLU A 97 10.97 -19.04 3.84
N GLY A 98 11.29 -18.03 4.66
CA GLY A 98 11.18 -18.13 6.11
C GLY A 98 9.75 -18.37 6.61
N LEU A 99 8.75 -17.73 5.98
CA LEU A 99 7.34 -17.98 6.28
C LEU A 99 6.90 -19.40 5.90
N PHE A 100 7.42 -19.94 4.79
CA PHE A 100 7.20 -21.34 4.42
C PHE A 100 7.90 -22.33 5.34
N ASP A 101 9.02 -21.98 5.95
CA ASP A 101 9.66 -22.83 6.97
C ASP A 101 8.80 -22.94 8.24
N VAL A 102 8.08 -21.86 8.60
CA VAL A 102 7.10 -21.88 9.71
C VAL A 102 5.85 -22.68 9.33
N HIS A 103 5.46 -22.65 8.06
CA HIS A 103 4.24 -23.27 7.54
C HIS A 103 4.52 -24.32 6.46
N ASP A 104 5.39 -25.28 6.75
CA ASP A 104 5.94 -26.24 5.77
C ASP A 104 4.88 -26.97 4.93
N TYR A 105 3.70 -27.22 5.50
CA TYR A 105 2.63 -27.99 4.86
C TYR A 105 2.03 -27.27 3.63
N LEU A 106 2.27 -25.96 3.50
CA LEU A 106 1.89 -25.12 2.37
C LEU A 106 2.90 -25.20 1.21
N ARG A 107 4.13 -25.68 1.43
CA ARG A 107 5.11 -25.82 0.35
C ARG A 107 4.60 -26.77 -0.74
N GLY A 108 4.76 -26.35 -2.01
CA GLY A 108 4.33 -27.12 -3.18
C GLY A 108 2.80 -27.24 -3.35
N ARG A 109 2.00 -26.49 -2.58
CA ARG A 109 0.54 -26.41 -2.76
C ARG A 109 0.14 -25.42 -3.86
N LEU A 110 0.97 -24.42 -4.08
CA LEU A 110 0.92 -23.45 -5.17
C LEU A 110 2.31 -23.32 -5.77
N ASP A 111 2.37 -22.98 -7.06
CA ASP A 111 3.57 -22.44 -7.68
C ASP A 111 3.78 -21.00 -7.22
N ILE A 112 4.69 -20.81 -6.27
CA ILE A 112 5.02 -19.50 -5.72
C ILE A 112 6.17 -18.92 -6.54
N GLN A 113 5.90 -17.79 -7.19
CA GLN A 113 6.88 -17.06 -7.98
C GLN A 113 7.30 -15.84 -7.18
N ILE A 114 8.58 -15.72 -6.85
CA ILE A 114 9.09 -14.61 -6.06
C ILE A 114 9.95 -13.73 -6.96
N ARG A 115 9.74 -12.41 -6.91
CA ARG A 115 10.53 -11.43 -7.65
C ARG A 115 10.88 -10.24 -6.78
N GLU A 116 12.15 -9.92 -6.71
CA GLU A 116 12.61 -8.70 -6.04
C GLU A 116 12.70 -7.55 -7.03
N VAL A 117 12.25 -6.37 -6.62
CA VAL A 117 12.25 -5.11 -7.38
C VAL A 117 12.93 -4.00 -6.58
N GLY A 118 13.40 -2.99 -7.28
CA GLY A 118 14.05 -1.81 -6.70
C GLY A 118 13.39 -0.50 -7.16
N PRO A 119 14.08 0.64 -6.99
CA PRO A 119 13.59 1.96 -7.40
C PRO A 119 13.73 2.16 -8.92
N THR A 120 13.07 1.31 -9.71
CA THR A 120 13.10 1.27 -11.17
C THR A 120 11.72 0.97 -11.74
N GLU A 121 11.58 1.10 -13.06
CA GLU A 121 10.37 0.68 -13.77
C GLU A 121 10.27 -0.85 -13.86
N PHE A 122 9.07 -1.38 -13.67
CA PHE A 122 8.74 -2.80 -13.87
C PHE A 122 7.25 -2.99 -14.17
N GLY A 123 6.91 -4.12 -14.79
CA GLY A 123 5.52 -4.56 -14.96
C GLY A 123 5.11 -5.61 -13.93
N ILE A 124 3.85 -5.59 -13.50
CA ILE A 124 3.24 -6.63 -12.65
C ILE A 124 1.73 -6.68 -12.87
N ALA A 125 1.15 -7.87 -13.06
CA ALA A 125 -0.30 -8.03 -13.25
C ALA A 125 -0.93 -7.07 -14.29
N GLY A 126 -0.22 -6.73 -15.36
CA GLY A 126 -0.69 -5.78 -16.37
C GLY A 126 -0.57 -4.29 -16.01
N PHE A 127 -0.03 -3.95 -14.82
CA PHE A 127 0.27 -2.60 -14.39
C PHE A 127 1.71 -2.22 -14.73
N ASP A 128 1.89 -0.99 -15.23
CA ASP A 128 3.20 -0.34 -15.36
C ASP A 128 3.49 0.46 -14.08
N VAL A 129 4.56 0.06 -13.38
CA VAL A 129 4.91 0.55 -12.05
C VAL A 129 6.32 1.14 -12.06
N MET A 130 6.48 2.31 -11.45
CA MET A 130 7.79 2.85 -11.06
C MET A 130 7.95 2.72 -9.56
N GLY A 131 9.01 2.02 -9.12
CA GLY A 131 9.41 1.98 -7.71
C GLY A 131 10.23 3.21 -7.33
N PHE A 132 10.12 3.65 -6.08
CA PHE A 132 10.93 4.73 -5.52
C PHE A 132 11.31 4.43 -4.08
N GLU A 133 12.60 4.49 -3.75
CA GLU A 133 13.10 4.22 -2.40
C GLU A 133 12.71 5.36 -1.46
N VAL A 134 12.07 5.00 -0.34
CA VAL A 134 11.59 5.94 0.66
C VAL A 134 12.34 5.82 1.99
N ARG A 135 12.01 6.69 2.95
CA ARG A 135 12.72 6.78 4.23
C ARG A 135 11.95 6.05 5.31
N HIS A 136 12.33 4.80 5.55
CA HIS A 136 11.71 3.97 6.56
C HIS A 136 12.74 3.09 7.27
N SER A 137 12.31 2.35 8.27
CA SER A 137 13.19 1.57 9.16
C SER A 137 13.85 0.35 8.49
N MET A 138 13.45 0.01 7.27
CA MET A 138 14.00 -1.07 6.44
C MET A 138 13.82 -0.72 4.95
N PRO A 139 14.35 -1.51 4.00
CA PRO A 139 14.11 -1.29 2.57
C PRO A 139 12.60 -1.21 2.28
N THR A 140 12.17 -0.03 1.83
CA THR A 140 10.76 0.26 1.51
C THR A 140 10.69 1.00 0.18
N LEU A 141 9.70 0.62 -0.62
CA LEU A 141 9.40 1.28 -1.90
C LEU A 141 8.01 1.94 -1.86
N ALA A 142 7.96 3.19 -2.30
CA ALA A 142 6.75 3.78 -2.85
C ALA A 142 6.56 3.29 -4.29
N TYR A 143 5.30 3.27 -4.75
CA TYR A 143 4.93 2.84 -6.08
C TYR A 143 4.08 3.87 -6.79
N ARG A 144 4.45 4.18 -8.04
CA ARG A 144 3.68 5.01 -8.98
C ARG A 144 3.14 4.14 -10.10
N PHE A 145 1.83 4.09 -10.23
CA PHE A 145 1.10 3.33 -11.24
C PHE A 145 0.67 4.27 -12.37
N SER A 146 0.95 3.87 -13.61
CA SER A 146 0.61 4.67 -14.78
C SER A 146 -0.71 4.23 -15.41
N ASN A 147 -1.44 5.17 -16.00
CA ASN A 147 -2.61 4.87 -16.83
C ASN A 147 -2.19 4.43 -18.25
N GLU A 148 -3.15 4.09 -19.11
CA GLU A 148 -2.91 3.67 -20.50
C GLU A 148 -2.14 4.69 -21.36
N ARG A 149 -2.07 5.96 -20.94
CA ARG A 149 -1.33 7.04 -21.62
C ARG A 149 0.09 7.19 -21.09
N GLY A 150 0.49 6.44 -20.07
CA GLY A 150 1.77 6.55 -19.39
C GLY A 150 1.84 7.73 -18.41
N GLU A 151 0.70 8.33 -18.05
CA GLU A 151 0.60 9.39 -17.05
C GLU A 151 0.41 8.78 -15.65
N ALA A 152 0.86 9.45 -14.58
CA ALA A 152 0.60 8.96 -13.22
C ALA A 152 -0.88 8.98 -12.90
N ASP A 153 -1.42 7.83 -12.52
CA ASP A 153 -2.80 7.71 -12.10
C ASP A 153 -2.87 7.65 -10.57
N PHE A 154 -2.10 6.73 -9.99
CA PHE A 154 -2.09 6.45 -8.56
C PHE A 154 -0.66 6.34 -8.03
N VAL A 155 -0.39 6.94 -6.87
CA VAL A 155 0.86 6.80 -6.13
C VAL A 155 0.56 6.32 -4.73
N PHE A 156 1.28 5.30 -4.28
CA PHE A 156 1.23 4.80 -2.90
C PHE A 156 2.60 4.98 -2.26
N SER A 157 2.66 5.71 -1.14
CA SER A 157 3.93 6.02 -0.48
C SER A 157 4.58 4.82 0.20
N GLY A 158 3.79 3.81 0.59
CA GLY A 158 4.17 2.91 1.67
C GLY A 158 4.41 3.68 2.98
N ASP A 159 5.06 3.04 3.95
CA ASP A 159 5.45 3.70 5.19
C ASP A 159 6.71 4.54 4.96
N THR A 160 6.69 5.79 5.39
CA THR A 160 7.82 6.70 5.16
C THR A 160 7.73 8.00 5.95
N GLU A 161 8.88 8.59 6.24
CA GLU A 161 8.92 10.04 6.52
C GLU A 161 8.41 10.86 5.31
N ALA A 162 7.91 12.07 5.55
CA ALA A 162 7.55 13.00 4.48
C ALA A 162 8.77 13.85 4.08
N PHE A 163 9.05 13.92 2.77
CA PHE A 163 10.16 14.70 2.24
C PHE A 163 9.91 15.12 0.79
N SER A 164 10.56 16.21 0.37
CA SER A 164 10.29 16.87 -0.91
C SER A 164 10.40 15.94 -2.14
N ALA A 165 11.38 15.03 -2.16
CA ALA A 165 11.60 14.16 -3.31
C ALA A 165 10.47 13.11 -3.48
N LEU A 166 9.74 12.75 -2.42
CA LEU A 166 8.53 11.94 -2.54
C LEU A 166 7.38 12.79 -3.11
N GLY A 167 7.28 14.06 -2.74
CA GLY A 167 6.37 15.00 -3.39
C GLY A 167 6.68 15.15 -4.89
N ASP A 168 7.95 15.28 -5.26
CA ASP A 168 8.38 15.37 -6.66
C ASP A 168 8.10 14.06 -7.43
N PHE A 169 8.19 12.91 -6.76
CA PHE A 169 7.83 11.61 -7.34
C PHE A 169 6.32 11.48 -7.61
N ALA A 170 5.50 12.04 -6.72
CA ALA A 170 4.04 12.04 -6.81
C ALA A 170 3.48 13.16 -7.70
N ASP A 171 4.29 14.13 -8.09
CA ASP A 171 3.87 15.27 -8.92
C ASP A 171 3.25 14.81 -10.26
N GLY A 172 2.09 15.38 -10.58
CA GLY A 172 1.26 15.05 -11.72
C GLY A 172 0.34 13.83 -11.53
N ALA A 173 0.24 13.25 -10.32
CA ALA A 173 -0.66 12.13 -10.06
C ALA A 173 -2.10 12.59 -9.76
N SER A 174 -3.08 11.85 -10.24
CA SER A 174 -4.48 12.10 -9.84
C SER A 174 -4.73 11.75 -8.38
N VAL A 175 -4.14 10.66 -7.88
CA VAL A 175 -4.28 10.27 -6.48
C VAL A 175 -2.95 9.88 -5.87
N LEU A 176 -2.67 10.44 -4.69
CA LEU A 176 -1.61 10.00 -3.79
C LEU A 176 -2.23 9.42 -2.51
N ALA A 177 -2.01 8.14 -2.24
CA ALA A 177 -2.22 7.56 -0.92
C ALA A 177 -0.93 7.68 -0.11
N HIS A 178 -0.94 8.48 0.96
CA HIS A 178 0.23 8.78 1.77
C HIS A 178 0.04 8.34 3.22
N ASP A 179 1.09 7.77 3.81
CA ASP A 179 1.22 7.54 5.26
C ASP A 179 0.94 8.85 6.03
N CYS A 180 0.07 8.81 7.02
CA CYS A 180 -0.13 9.92 7.97
C CYS A 180 -0.32 9.38 9.39
N SER A 181 0.66 8.60 9.85
CA SER A 181 0.60 7.81 11.07
C SER A 181 0.35 8.61 12.35
N PHE A 182 0.87 9.83 12.49
CA PHE A 182 0.83 10.57 13.76
C PHE A 182 0.40 12.05 13.61
N PRO A 183 -0.28 12.64 14.61
CA PRO A 183 -0.49 14.09 14.66
C PRO A 183 0.81 14.87 14.93
N ASP A 184 0.80 16.19 14.67
CA ASP A 184 1.98 17.07 14.78
C ASP A 184 2.59 17.19 16.19
N ASP A 185 1.86 16.84 17.24
CA ASP A 185 2.34 16.91 18.63
C ASP A 185 3.11 15.67 19.08
N VAL A 186 3.24 14.64 18.21
CA VAL A 186 3.97 13.41 18.51
C VAL A 186 5.33 13.42 17.83
N ASP A 187 6.40 13.34 18.64
CA ASP A 187 7.76 13.16 18.15
C ASP A 187 7.97 11.71 17.70
N VAL A 188 8.08 11.51 16.39
CA VAL A 188 8.21 10.21 15.74
C VAL A 188 9.33 10.21 14.70
N SER A 189 9.87 9.03 14.43
CA SER A 189 10.85 8.78 13.37
C SER A 189 10.31 7.70 12.43
N ASN A 190 10.73 7.73 11.16
CA ASN A 190 10.29 6.80 10.11
C ASN A 190 8.82 6.91 9.66
N HIS A 191 8.07 7.87 10.19
CA HIS A 191 6.69 8.18 9.82
C HIS A 191 6.49 9.70 9.80
N PRO A 192 5.48 10.21 9.08
CA PRO A 192 5.27 11.64 8.95
C PRO A 192 4.19 12.14 9.92
N THR A 193 4.22 13.45 10.16
CA THR A 193 3.09 14.20 10.71
C THR A 193 2.36 14.96 9.58
N PRO A 194 1.09 15.36 9.74
CA PRO A 194 0.33 15.99 8.66
C PRO A 194 0.96 17.30 8.16
N SER A 195 1.58 18.11 9.03
CA SER A 195 2.28 19.32 8.59
C SER A 195 3.47 19.00 7.68
N GLN A 196 4.24 17.95 8.00
CA GLN A 196 5.36 17.49 7.17
C GLN A 196 4.87 16.96 5.82
N VAL A 197 3.73 16.28 5.77
CA VAL A 197 3.10 15.87 4.51
C VAL A 197 2.72 17.10 3.69
N GLY A 198 2.02 18.07 4.29
CA GLY A 198 1.66 19.32 3.63
C GLY A 198 2.89 20.06 3.04
N GLU A 199 3.96 20.19 3.82
CA GLU A 199 5.22 20.80 3.38
C GLU A 199 5.89 20.03 2.23
N ALA A 200 5.90 18.70 2.29
CA ALA A 200 6.48 17.86 1.24
C ALA A 200 5.71 17.97 -0.09
N LEU A 201 4.40 18.18 -0.03
CA LEU A 201 3.51 18.28 -1.20
C LEU A 201 3.28 19.73 -1.67
N ALA A 202 3.78 20.73 -0.94
CA ALA A 202 3.55 22.13 -1.26
C ALA A 202 3.97 22.49 -2.71
N GLY A 203 3.04 23.04 -3.49
CA GLY A 203 3.28 23.44 -4.89
C GLY A 203 3.41 22.30 -5.90
N ARG A 204 3.02 21.07 -5.56
CA ARG A 204 2.93 19.92 -6.49
C ARG A 204 1.51 19.81 -7.04
N ASP A 205 1.39 19.38 -8.28
CA ASP A 205 0.14 19.17 -8.99
C ASP A 205 -0.37 17.75 -8.72
N ILE A 206 -1.17 17.59 -7.67
CA ILE A 206 -1.80 16.32 -7.29
C ILE A 206 -3.28 16.60 -7.05
N ASP A 207 -4.18 15.88 -7.73
CA ASP A 207 -5.62 16.21 -7.62
C ASP A 207 -6.14 15.94 -6.22
N SER A 208 -5.78 14.79 -5.63
CA SER A 208 -6.16 14.45 -4.27
C SER A 208 -5.15 13.57 -3.52
N VAL A 209 -5.10 13.77 -2.20
CA VAL A 209 -4.28 13.01 -1.26
C VAL A 209 -5.20 12.27 -0.29
N TYR A 210 -5.00 10.96 -0.18
CA TYR A 210 -5.67 10.11 0.80
C TYR A 210 -4.69 9.77 1.93
N LEU A 211 -4.97 10.27 3.12
CA LEU A 211 -4.24 9.95 4.33
C LEU A 211 -4.62 8.54 4.79
N THR A 212 -3.64 7.67 4.91
CA THR A 212 -3.80 6.26 5.33
C THR A 212 -2.75 5.89 6.38
N HIS A 213 -2.67 4.61 6.74
CA HIS A 213 -1.74 4.08 7.74
C HIS A 213 -1.91 4.71 9.13
N LEU A 214 -3.16 4.88 9.57
CA LEU A 214 -3.44 5.66 10.77
C LEU A 214 -3.13 4.86 12.04
N TYR A 215 -2.23 5.35 12.88
CA TYR A 215 -2.12 4.89 14.27
C TYR A 215 -3.30 5.39 15.10
N PRO A 216 -3.58 4.77 16.27
CA PRO A 216 -4.65 5.21 17.16
C PRO A 216 -4.61 6.68 17.57
N HIS A 217 -3.45 7.33 17.48
CA HIS A 217 -3.29 8.76 17.75
C HIS A 217 -3.90 9.59 16.62
N ALA A 218 -3.52 9.30 15.38
CA ALA A 218 -4.01 9.95 14.17
C ALA A 218 -5.50 9.68 13.92
N ASP A 219 -5.95 8.43 14.10
CA ASP A 219 -7.34 8.03 13.87
C ASP A 219 -8.37 8.82 14.73
N ARG A 220 -7.94 9.36 15.88
CA ARG A 220 -8.81 10.13 16.77
C ARG A 220 -9.01 11.58 16.36
N VAL A 221 -8.18 12.08 15.43
CA VAL A 221 -8.09 13.51 15.08
C VAL A 221 -8.03 13.71 13.56
N THR A 222 -8.68 12.83 12.80
CA THR A 222 -8.63 12.80 11.33
C THR A 222 -9.01 14.13 10.66
N ASP A 223 -9.95 14.87 11.25
CA ASP A 223 -10.32 16.22 10.77
C ASP A 223 -9.16 17.22 10.91
N ASP A 224 -8.41 17.14 12.02
CA ASP A 224 -7.25 18.01 12.26
C ASP A 224 -6.08 17.64 11.35
N LEU A 225 -5.86 16.35 11.08
CA LEU A 225 -4.83 15.90 10.12
C LEU A 225 -5.11 16.49 8.74
N ARG A 226 -6.36 16.35 8.27
CA ARG A 226 -6.78 16.87 6.97
C ARG A 226 -6.59 18.38 6.90
N ALA A 227 -7.01 19.11 7.93
CA ALA A 227 -6.85 20.55 8.00
C ALA A 227 -5.38 20.98 7.94
N SER A 228 -4.50 20.30 8.69
CA SER A 228 -3.06 20.59 8.74
C SER A 228 -2.37 20.39 7.38
N VAL A 229 -2.64 19.28 6.67
CA VAL A 229 -2.09 19.06 5.31
C VAL A 229 -2.57 20.16 4.35
N SER A 230 -3.85 20.52 4.42
CA SER A 230 -4.46 21.56 3.59
C SER A 230 -3.95 22.99 3.86
N GLU A 231 -3.13 23.23 4.89
CA GLU A 231 -2.50 24.53 5.08
C GLU A 231 -1.43 24.84 4.02
N GLN A 232 -0.81 23.80 3.44
CA GLN A 232 0.30 23.93 2.48
C GLN A 232 0.05 23.22 1.15
N PHE A 233 -0.96 22.34 1.07
CA PHE A 233 -1.32 21.60 -0.13
C PHE A 233 -2.66 22.09 -0.70
N ASP A 234 -2.66 22.45 -1.99
CA ASP A 234 -3.81 23.06 -2.67
C ASP A 234 -4.84 22.03 -3.19
N GLY A 235 -4.45 20.76 -3.34
CA GLY A 235 -5.33 19.69 -3.80
C GLY A 235 -6.29 19.18 -2.71
N GLU A 236 -7.16 18.25 -3.07
CA GLU A 236 -8.14 17.72 -2.12
C GLU A 236 -7.50 16.75 -1.13
N VAL A 237 -7.63 16.99 0.17
CA VAL A 237 -7.18 16.06 1.21
C VAL A 237 -8.37 15.25 1.73
N ARG A 238 -8.24 13.92 1.74
CA ARG A 238 -9.21 12.96 2.26
C ARG A 238 -8.52 12.02 3.24
N VAL A 239 -9.31 11.36 4.07
CA VAL A 239 -8.83 10.29 4.94
C VAL A 239 -9.39 8.98 4.41
N ALA A 240 -8.51 8.00 4.19
CA ALA A 240 -8.91 6.70 3.69
C ALA A 240 -9.67 5.92 4.78
N GLU A 241 -10.61 5.07 4.35
CA GLU A 241 -11.35 4.15 5.21
C GLU A 241 -11.35 2.76 4.54
N ASP A 242 -11.44 1.71 5.34
CA ASP A 242 -11.59 0.35 4.81
C ASP A 242 -12.85 0.24 3.94
N GLY A 243 -12.70 -0.34 2.75
CA GLY A 243 -13.74 -0.48 1.74
C GLY A 243 -13.97 0.76 0.87
N LEU A 244 -13.22 1.85 1.08
CA LEU A 244 -13.25 3.02 0.22
C LEU A 244 -12.76 2.66 -1.19
N VAL A 245 -13.53 3.06 -2.20
CA VAL A 245 -13.21 2.84 -3.62
C VAL A 245 -12.97 4.18 -4.30
N VAL A 246 -11.90 4.25 -5.08
CA VAL A 246 -11.51 5.41 -5.90
C VAL A 246 -11.40 4.97 -7.35
N GLU A 247 -12.16 5.63 -8.22
CA GLU A 247 -12.15 5.40 -9.67
C GLU A 247 -11.27 6.47 -10.33
N LEU A 248 -10.35 6.04 -11.20
CA LEU A 248 -9.35 6.85 -11.91
C LEU A 248 -9.55 6.72 -13.43
#